data_AF-A0A522A3X2-F1
#
_entry.id   AF-A0A522A3X2-F1
#
_cell.length_a   1.000
_cell.length_b   1.000
_cell.length_c   1.000
_cell.angle_alpha   90.00
_cell.angle_beta   90.00
_cell.angle_gamma   90.00
#
_symmetry.space_group_name_H-M   'P 1'
#
loop_
_entity.id
_entity.type
_entity.pdbx_description
1 polymer ?
#
loop_
_entity_poly.entity_id
_entity_poly.type
_entity_poly.pdbx_seq_one_letter_code
_entity_poly.pdbx_strand_id
1 'polypeptide(L)'
;MEIGTHRPRNVGWARAAALLYGDWGTSKAYVIGLAFVAAGFSSFPIILAVCVLTGLVGYNYIIVCKHFPDGGGVYSSAREQSRVLAVLGSLLLLADFIVTAAMSCWDAMSYFGVHAGYLKLATIGFILLIGFINYFGPKHSGS
;
A
#
# COMPACT_ATOMS: atom_id res chain seq x y z
N MET A 1 -21.18 25.32 23.34
CA MET A 1 -20.86 23.88 23.31
C MET A 1 -19.68 23.73 22.36
N GLU A 2 -18.45 23.72 22.89
CA GLU A 2 -17.29 23.37 22.08
C GLU A 2 -17.39 21.89 21.77
N ILE A 3 -17.64 21.57 20.50
CA ILE A 3 -17.61 20.20 20.00
C ILE A 3 -16.14 19.81 20.01
N GLY A 4 -15.69 19.21 21.11
CA GLY A 4 -14.35 18.65 21.23
C GLY A 4 -14.14 17.65 20.11
N THR A 5 -13.41 18.09 19.08
CA THR A 5 -13.09 17.25 17.93
C THR A 5 -12.24 16.09 18.43
N HIS A 6 -12.83 14.89 18.44
CA HIS A 6 -12.13 13.64 18.68
C HIS A 6 -11.19 13.42 17.49
N ARG A 7 -10.04 14.10 17.46
CA ARG A 7 -9.04 13.90 16.41
C ARG A 7 -8.56 12.45 16.50
N PRO A 8 -8.65 11.67 15.41
CA PRO A 8 -8.05 10.35 15.36
C PRO A 8 -6.58 10.41 15.76
N ARG A 9 -6.08 9.35 16.42
CA ARG A 9 -4.70 9.28 16.91
C ARG A 9 -3.70 9.63 15.80
N ASN A 10 -2.99 10.74 15.98
CA ASN A 10 -1.93 11.15 15.06
C ASN A 10 -0.65 10.35 15.35
N VAL A 11 -0.20 9.57 14.37
CA VAL A 11 1.02 8.76 14.48
C VAL A 11 2.31 9.56 14.17
N GLY A 12 2.18 10.83 13.76
CA GLY A 12 3.29 11.69 13.37
C GLY A 12 3.87 11.32 11.99
N TRP A 13 4.61 12.26 11.40
CA TRP A 13 5.13 12.10 10.04
C TRP A 13 6.12 10.94 9.91
N ALA A 14 6.93 10.67 10.95
CA ALA A 14 7.94 9.62 10.92
C ALA A 14 7.31 8.22 10.89
N ARG A 15 6.33 7.93 11.77
CA ARG A 15 5.63 6.64 11.77
C ARG A 15 4.76 6.50 10.53
N ALA A 16 4.10 7.57 10.08
CA ALA A 16 3.35 7.57 8.83
C ALA A 16 4.25 7.27 7.61
N ALA A 17 5.44 7.88 7.54
CA ALA A 17 6.41 7.62 6.50
C ALA A 17 6.93 6.17 6.55
N ALA A 18 7.16 5.62 7.74
CA ALA A 18 7.56 4.22 7.89
C ALA A 18 6.47 3.24 7.42
N LEU A 19 5.20 3.50 7.74
CA LEU A 19 4.07 2.70 7.26
C LEU A 19 3.95 2.78 5.73
N LEU A 20 4.05 3.98 5.15
CA LEU A 20 4.00 4.18 3.70
C LEU A 20 5.19 3.52 2.99
N TYR A 21 6.38 3.60 3.58
CA TYR A 21 7.57 2.95 3.05
C TYR A 21 7.46 1.42 3.10
N GLY A 22 6.85 0.88 4.16
CA GLY A 22 6.59 -0.56 4.29
C GLY A 22 5.71 -1.10 3.15
N ASP A 23 4.69 -0.35 2.75
CA ASP A 23 3.80 -0.69 1.63
C ASP A 23 4.51 -0.56 0.26
N TRP A 24 5.22 0.56 0.03
CA TRP A 24 5.86 0.84 -1.27
C TRP A 24 7.24 0.19 -1.46
N GLY A 25 7.80 -0.43 -0.41
CA GLY A 25 9.19 -0.85 -0.37
C GLY A 25 9.55 -1.89 -1.42
N THR A 26 8.70 -2.92 -1.59
CA THR A 26 8.93 -3.98 -2.58
C THR A 26 8.87 -3.45 -4.02
N SER A 27 7.88 -2.59 -4.32
CA SER A 27 7.74 -1.93 -5.63
C SER A 27 8.97 -1.11 -6.01
N LYS A 28 9.62 -0.43 -5.07
CA LYS A 28 10.87 0.29 -5.38
C LYS A 28 12.00 -0.64 -5.84
N ALA A 29 12.08 -1.84 -5.27
CA ALA A 29 13.13 -2.80 -5.59
C ALA A 29 12.96 -3.36 -7.00
N TYR A 30 11.76 -3.84 -7.35
CA TYR A 30 11.54 -4.47 -8.65
C TYR A 30 11.24 -3.47 -9.79
N VAL A 31 10.53 -2.36 -9.56
CA VAL A 31 10.10 -1.44 -10.65
C VAL A 31 11.30 -0.80 -11.35
N ILE A 32 12.31 -0.37 -10.59
CA ILE A 32 13.51 0.25 -11.17
C ILE A 32 14.29 -0.77 -12.01
N GLY A 33 14.46 -1.98 -11.48
CA GLY A 33 15.11 -3.08 -12.19
C GLY A 33 14.36 -3.46 -13.48
N LEU A 34 13.03 -3.62 -13.40
CA LEU A 34 12.19 -3.93 -14.54
C LEU A 34 12.22 -2.82 -15.61
N ALA A 35 12.20 -1.54 -15.19
CA ALA A 35 12.31 -0.43 -16.12
C ALA A 35 13.65 -0.44 -16.87
N PHE A 36 14.74 -0.76 -16.18
CA PHE A 36 16.06 -0.88 -16.81
C PHE A 36 16.17 -2.10 -17.73
N VAL A 37 15.60 -3.24 -17.34
CA VAL A 37 15.55 -4.44 -18.19
C VAL A 37 14.75 -4.18 -19.47
N ALA A 38 13.63 -3.45 -19.37
CA ALA A 38 12.75 -3.19 -20.51
C ALA A 38 13.27 -2.10 -21.45
N ALA A 39 13.90 -1.05 -20.93
CA ALA A 39 14.24 0.16 -21.70
C ALA A 39 15.71 0.58 -21.62
N GLY A 40 16.56 -0.15 -20.88
CA GLY A 40 17.98 0.15 -20.69
C GLY A 40 18.20 1.58 -20.18
N PHE A 41 19.12 2.30 -20.81
CA PHE A 41 19.41 3.71 -20.49
C PHE A 41 18.26 4.68 -20.82
N SER A 42 17.25 4.26 -21.59
CA SER A 42 16.02 5.03 -21.83
C SER A 42 14.97 4.85 -20.73
N SER A 43 15.29 4.14 -19.64
CA SER A 43 14.39 3.97 -18.49
C SER A 43 14.14 5.26 -17.69
N PHE A 44 15.06 6.24 -17.77
CA PHE A 44 14.94 7.51 -17.06
C PHE A 44 13.61 8.25 -17.28
N PRO A 45 13.16 8.53 -18.52
CA PRO A 45 11.87 9.19 -18.75
C PRO A 45 10.67 8.38 -18.23
N ILE A 46 10.74 7.04 -18.26
CA ILE A 46 9.67 6.17 -17.73
C ILE A 46 9.58 6.33 -16.21
N ILE A 47 10.72 6.23 -15.51
CA ILE A 47 10.78 6.39 -14.05
C ILE A 47 10.33 7.79 -13.65
N LEU A 48 10.76 8.82 -14.37
CA LEU A 48 10.36 10.20 -14.14
C LEU A 48 8.83 10.37 -14.29
N ALA A 49 8.23 9.80 -15.34
CA ALA A 49 6.78 9.85 -15.54
C ALA A 49 6.01 9.17 -14.39
N VAL A 50 6.49 8.01 -13.91
CA VAL A 50 5.90 7.31 -12.76
C VAL A 50 6.00 8.17 -11.49
N CYS A 51 7.15 8.81 -11.25
CA CYS A 51 7.35 9.72 -10.11
C CYS A 51 6.38 10.92 -10.16
N VAL A 52 6.21 11.54 -11.34
CA VAL A 52 5.27 12.66 -11.53
C VAL A 52 3.83 12.20 -11.25
N LEU A 53 3.41 11.05 -11.79
CA LEU A 53 2.09 10.50 -11.55
C LEU A 53 1.86 10.21 -10.07
N THR A 54 2.86 9.63 -9.39
CA THR A 54 2.81 9.33 -7.96
C THR A 54 2.66 10.60 -7.13
N GLY A 55 3.40 11.66 -7.49
CA GLY A 55 3.28 12.98 -6.86
C GLY A 55 1.89 13.60 -7.02
N LEU A 56 1.30 13.47 -8.21
CA LEU A 56 -0.06 13.94 -8.50
C LEU A 56 -1.10 13.19 -7.65
N VAL A 57 -0.97 11.86 -7.55
CA VAL A 57 -1.84 11.04 -6.68
C VAL A 57 -1.68 11.48 -5.22
N GLY A 58 -0.45 11.67 -4.75
CA GLY A 58 -0.18 12.17 -3.39
C GLY A 58 -0.81 13.53 -3.12
N TYR A 59 -0.78 14.45 -4.08
CA TYR A 59 -1.45 15.75 -3.98
C TYR A 59 -2.98 15.61 -3.86
N ASN A 60 -3.59 14.73 -4.66
CA ASN A 60 -5.02 14.45 -4.56
C ASN A 60 -5.39 13.88 -3.17
N TYR A 61 -4.56 13.00 -2.61
CA TYR A 61 -4.75 12.50 -1.24
C TYR A 61 -4.67 13.62 -0.20
N ILE A 62 -3.79 14.61 -0.35
CA ILE A 62 -3.75 15.78 0.55
C ILE A 62 -5.09 16.52 0.52
N ILE A 63 -5.70 16.70 -0.66
CA ILE A 63 -7.00 17.34 -0.79
C ILE A 63 -8.09 16.51 -0.13
N VAL A 64 -8.13 15.20 -0.38
CA VAL A 64 -9.14 14.30 0.21
C VAL A 64 -9.02 14.30 1.74
N CYS A 65 -7.83 14.14 2.30
CA CYS A 65 -7.61 14.13 3.75
C CYS A 65 -7.97 15.46 4.44
N LYS A 66 -7.94 16.60 3.72
CA LYS A 66 -8.42 17.89 4.24
C LYS A 66 -9.94 17.95 4.37
N HIS A 67 -10.67 17.31 3.46
CA HIS A 67 -12.13 17.30 3.46
C HIS A 67 -12.70 16.19 4.36
N PHE A 68 -11.96 15.09 4.55
CA PHE A 68 -12.36 13.95 5.36
C PHE A 68 -11.37 13.70 6.51
N PRO A 69 -11.34 14.57 7.55
CA PRO A 69 -10.35 14.52 8.63
C PRO A 69 -10.51 13.32 9.57
N ASP A 70 -11.70 12.71 9.61
CA ASP A 70 -11.99 11.52 10.43
C ASP A 70 -11.38 10.23 9.82
N GLY A 71 -10.91 10.29 8.56
CA GLY A 71 -10.29 9.16 7.86
C GLY A 71 -11.31 8.12 7.35
N GLY A 72 -10.92 6.84 7.39
CA GLY A 72 -11.77 5.70 6.99
C GLY A 72 -11.57 5.16 5.56
N GLY A 73 -10.73 5.81 4.76
CA GLY A 73 -10.31 5.31 3.44
C GLY A 73 -11.32 5.57 2.31
N VAL A 74 -11.12 4.93 1.17
CA VAL A 74 -11.86 5.22 -0.08
C VAL A 74 -13.37 5.04 0.07
N TYR A 75 -13.81 4.05 0.85
CA TYR A 75 -15.24 3.79 1.03
C TYR A 75 -15.93 4.91 1.80
N SER A 76 -15.37 5.35 2.94
CA SER A 76 -15.99 6.43 3.74
C SER A 76 -16.00 7.75 2.99
N SER A 77 -14.89 8.12 2.34
CA SER A 77 -14.80 9.39 1.59
C SER A 77 -15.71 9.41 0.36
N ALA A 78 -15.84 8.31 -0.38
CA ALA A 78 -16.64 8.30 -1.62
C ALA A 78 -18.14 8.05 -1.38
N ARG A 79 -18.53 7.46 -0.24
CA ARG A 79 -19.92 7.10 0.06
C ARG A 79 -20.83 8.31 0.16
N GLU A 80 -20.31 9.44 0.65
CA GLU A 80 -21.07 10.70 0.72
C GLU A 80 -21.46 11.22 -0.66
N GLN A 81 -20.68 10.90 -1.69
CA GLN A 81 -20.92 11.37 -3.05
C GLN A 81 -21.70 10.36 -3.90
N SER A 82 -21.37 9.06 -3.82
CA SER A 82 -22.15 8.01 -4.48
C SER A 82 -21.83 6.64 -3.88
N ARG A 83 -22.89 5.86 -3.61
CA ARG A 83 -22.73 4.46 -3.16
C ARG A 83 -22.01 3.59 -4.19
N VAL A 84 -22.25 3.82 -5.48
CA VAL A 84 -21.61 3.03 -6.55
C VAL A 84 -20.11 3.31 -6.59
N LEU A 85 -19.70 4.59 -6.53
CA LEU A 85 -18.28 4.96 -6.49
C LEU A 85 -17.59 4.41 -5.24
N ALA A 86 -18.25 4.44 -4.08
CA ALA A 86 -17.71 3.87 -2.86
C ALA A 86 -17.47 2.36 -2.97
N VAL A 87 -18.44 1.62 -3.52
CA VAL A 87 -18.31 0.17 -3.71
C VAL A 87 -17.20 -0.14 -4.71
N LEU A 88 -17.21 0.50 -5.88
CA LEU A 88 -16.17 0.29 -6.90
C LEU A 88 -14.77 0.62 -6.36
N GLY A 89 -14.61 1.77 -5.69
CA GLY A 89 -13.36 2.16 -5.07
C GLY A 89 -12.89 1.17 -4.02
N SER A 90 -13.81 0.68 -3.17
CA SER A 90 -13.48 -0.31 -2.14
C SER A 90 -13.10 -1.68 -2.71
N LEU A 91 -13.74 -2.12 -3.79
CA LEU A 91 -13.44 -3.40 -4.45
C LEU A 91 -12.10 -3.33 -5.18
N LEU A 92 -11.81 -2.21 -5.84
CA LEU A 92 -10.50 -1.96 -6.46
C LEU A 92 -9.39 -1.95 -5.41
N LEU A 93 -9.62 -1.31 -4.26
CA LEU A 93 -8.65 -1.28 -3.16
C LEU A 93 -8.46 -2.68 -2.53
N LEU A 94 -9.53 -3.48 -2.42
CA LEU A 94 -9.42 -4.86 -1.97
C LEU A 94 -8.59 -5.70 -2.95
N ALA A 95 -8.84 -5.56 -4.25
CA ALA A 95 -8.07 -6.24 -5.28
C ALA A 95 -6.60 -5.84 -5.23
N ASP A 96 -6.32 -4.55 -5.06
CA ASP A 96 -4.97 -4.01 -4.87
C ASP A 96 -4.26 -4.67 -3.68
N PHE A 97 -4.90 -4.72 -2.50
CA PHE A 97 -4.29 -5.38 -1.34
C PHE A 97 -4.00 -6.87 -1.55
N ILE A 98 -4.89 -7.60 -2.23
CA ILE A 98 -4.68 -9.02 -2.52
C ILE A 98 -3.47 -9.20 -3.45
N VAL A 99 -3.40 -8.42 -4.52
CA VAL A 99 -2.32 -8.50 -5.51
C VAL A 99 -0.99 -8.06 -4.90
N THR A 100 -0.99 -6.98 -4.12
CA THR A 100 0.19 -6.48 -3.40
C THR A 100 0.71 -7.51 -2.42
N ALA A 101 -0.15 -8.10 -1.57
CA ALA A 101 0.27 -9.15 -0.64
C ALA A 101 0.87 -10.37 -1.37
N ALA A 102 0.26 -10.79 -2.48
CA ALA A 102 0.74 -11.91 -3.27
C ALA A 102 2.10 -11.62 -3.95
N MET A 103 2.24 -10.46 -4.61
CA MET A 103 3.48 -10.08 -5.28
C MET A 103 4.60 -9.82 -4.27
N SER A 104 4.34 -9.12 -3.17
CA SER A 104 5.35 -8.86 -2.14
C SER A 104 5.85 -10.15 -1.47
N CYS A 105 4.97 -11.12 -1.20
CA CYS A 105 5.40 -12.41 -0.64
C CYS A 105 6.16 -13.25 -1.67
N TRP A 106 5.80 -13.17 -2.95
CA TRP A 106 6.55 -13.83 -4.03
C TRP A 106 7.95 -13.24 -4.18
N ASP A 107 8.06 -11.92 -4.21
CA ASP A 107 9.32 -11.20 -4.33
C ASP A 107 10.20 -11.47 -3.10
N ALA A 108 9.63 -11.47 -1.89
CA ALA A 108 10.34 -11.84 -0.67
C ALA A 108 10.97 -13.25 -0.74
N MET A 109 10.20 -14.27 -1.16
CA MET A 109 10.74 -15.63 -1.32
C MET A 109 11.82 -15.71 -2.40
N SER A 110 11.66 -14.92 -3.46
CA SER A 110 12.66 -14.79 -4.53
C SER A 110 13.95 -14.17 -4.01
N TYR A 111 13.88 -13.12 -3.18
CA TYR A 111 15.04 -12.50 -2.55
C TYR A 111 15.72 -13.38 -1.51
N PHE A 112 14.97 -14.22 -0.78
CA PHE A 112 15.55 -15.22 0.11
C PHE A 112 16.23 -16.39 -0.63
N GLY A 113 16.15 -16.44 -1.97
CA GLY A 113 16.79 -17.46 -2.77
C GLY A 113 16.09 -18.83 -2.73
N VAL A 114 14.79 -18.85 -2.44
CA VAL A 114 14.01 -20.10 -2.43
C VAL A 114 13.99 -20.71 -3.84
N HIS A 115 14.26 -22.01 -3.93
CA HIS A 115 14.33 -22.71 -5.20
C HIS A 115 12.98 -22.68 -5.95
N ALA A 116 13.01 -22.53 -7.28
CA ALA A 116 11.81 -22.31 -8.10
C ALA A 116 10.71 -23.38 -7.93
N GLY A 117 11.09 -24.64 -7.63
CA GLY A 117 10.15 -25.73 -7.37
C GLY A 117 9.33 -25.56 -6.09
N TYR A 118 9.88 -24.89 -5.06
CA TYR A 118 9.22 -24.66 -3.77
C TYR A 118 8.68 -23.26 -3.60
N LEU A 119 9.00 -22.33 -4.51
CA LEU A 119 8.70 -20.92 -4.38
C LEU A 119 7.20 -20.66 -4.20
N LYS A 120 6.33 -21.31 -4.99
CA LYS A 120 4.86 -21.23 -4.83
C LYS A 120 4.40 -21.65 -3.44
N LEU A 121 4.87 -22.81 -2.95
CA LEU A 121 4.49 -23.34 -1.65
C LEU A 121 5.01 -22.46 -0.51
N ALA A 122 6.25 -21.97 -0.63
CA ALA A 122 6.84 -21.05 0.33
C ALA A 122 6.09 -19.72 0.41
N THR A 123 5.70 -19.14 -0.74
CA THR A 123 4.90 -17.90 -0.79
C THR A 123 3.53 -18.09 -0.15
N ILE A 124 2.82 -19.18 -0.47
CA ILE A 124 1.51 -19.48 0.15
C ILE A 124 1.68 -19.67 1.66
N GLY A 125 2.67 -20.45 2.09
CA GLY A 125 2.98 -20.66 3.51
C GLY A 125 3.30 -19.36 4.24
N PHE A 126 4.04 -18.45 3.60
CA PHE A 126 4.41 -17.16 4.19
C PHE A 126 3.22 -16.20 4.30
N ILE A 127 2.33 -16.16 3.31
CA ILE A 127 1.07 -15.40 3.38
C ILE A 127 0.21 -15.93 4.54
N LEU A 128 0.06 -17.25 4.67
CA LEU A 128 -0.70 -17.86 5.76
C LEU A 128 -0.05 -17.60 7.13
N LEU A 129 1.28 -17.64 7.21
CA LEU A 129 2.03 -17.30 8.43
C LEU A 129 1.77 -15.85 8.86
N ILE A 130 1.92 -14.90 7.94
CA ILE A 130 1.66 -13.47 8.21
C ILE A 130 0.18 -13.27 8.57
N GLY A 131 -0.74 -13.94 7.86
CA GLY A 131 -2.17 -13.91 8.18
C GLY A 131 -2.46 -14.44 9.59
N PHE A 132 -1.80 -15.52 9.99
CA PHE A 132 -1.90 -16.09 11.34
C PHE A 132 -1.32 -15.16 12.40
N ILE A 133 -0.15 -14.56 12.16
CA ILE A 133 0.44 -13.57 13.08
C ILE A 133 -0.49 -12.36 13.24
N ASN A 134 -1.04 -11.86 12.13
CA ASN A 134 -1.99 -10.74 12.16
C ASN A 134 -3.32 -11.11 12.85
N TYR A 135 -3.74 -12.38 12.84
CA TYR A 135 -4.94 -12.81 13.55
C TYR A 135 -4.83 -12.62 15.07
N PHE A 136 -3.64 -12.80 15.66
CA PHE A 136 -3.42 -12.47 17.08
C PHE A 136 -3.42 -10.97 17.36
N GLY A 137 -3.33 -10.16 16.29
CA GLY A 137 -3.46 -8.72 16.30
C GLY A 137 -2.27 -8.00 16.94
N PRO A 138 -1.90 -6.81 16.45
CA PRO A 138 -0.97 -5.94 17.15
C PRO A 138 -1.66 -5.38 18.41
N LYS A 139 -1.76 -6.16 19.48
CA LYS A 139 -2.28 -5.69 20.78
C LYS A 139 -1.42 -4.56 21.37
N HIS A 140 -0.20 -4.35 20.85
CA HIS A 140 0.78 -3.36 21.35
C HIS A 140 1.56 -2.60 20.27
N SER A 141 1.35 -2.81 18.97
CA SER A 141 2.23 -2.21 17.92
C SER A 141 1.99 -0.72 17.66
N GLY A 142 1.13 -0.07 18.46
CA GLY A 142 0.75 1.33 18.31
C GLY A 142 1.02 2.22 19.52
N SER A 143 1.60 1.72 20.62
CA SER A 143 1.97 2.58 21.77
C SER A 143 3.29 3.30 21.47
#